data_AF-A0AAV8WJH1-F1
#
_entry.id   AF-A0AAV8WJH1-F1
#
_cell.length_a   1.000
_cell.length_b   1.000
_cell.length_c   1.000
_cell.angle_alpha   90.00
_cell.angle_beta   90.00
_cell.angle_gamma   90.00
#
_symmetry.space_group_name_H-M   'P 1'
#
loop_
_entity.id
_entity.type
_entity.pdbx_description
1 polymer ?
#
loop_
_entity_poly.entity_id
_entity_poly.type
_entity_poly.pdbx_seq_one_letter_code
_entity_poly.pdbx_strand_id
1 'polypeptide(L)'
;MLMGNFASRKSDRETVEAIDFMVERLESLPQTELASRLTLNCIRGYVEAHKLASLPITIIDVFDESALSSSVREELYKCYPNAKLAHLKSGGNFPYLSRSGEVNLHLQIHLRQFDETPFAASDRPLINRS
;
A
#
# COMPACT_ATOMS: atom_id res chain seq x y z
N MET A 1 6.51 -22.09 -5.86
CA MET A 1 5.86 -20.85 -6.34
C MET A 1 5.35 -20.08 -5.13
N LEU A 2 5.67 -18.80 -5.01
CA LEU A 2 5.25 -17.91 -3.90
C LEU A 2 3.72 -17.71 -3.82
N MET A 3 2.96 -18.19 -4.81
CA MET A 3 1.50 -18.17 -4.84
C MET A 3 0.82 -19.37 -4.14
N GLY A 4 1.59 -20.36 -3.67
CA GLY A 4 1.03 -21.50 -2.94
C GLY A 4 0.51 -21.18 -1.54
N ASN A 5 0.76 -19.97 -1.01
CA ASN A 5 0.38 -19.56 0.34
C ASN A 5 -0.93 -18.75 0.41
N PHE A 6 -1.62 -18.48 -0.70
CA PHE A 6 -2.96 -17.87 -0.68
C PHE A 6 -4.05 -18.90 -0.35
N ALA A 7 -3.76 -19.86 0.53
CA ALA A 7 -4.68 -20.93 0.89
C ALA A 7 -5.93 -20.34 1.57
N SER A 8 -7.02 -20.32 0.79
CA SER A 8 -8.41 -20.01 1.12
C SER A 8 -8.78 -20.23 2.59
N ARG A 9 -8.82 -19.14 3.36
CA ARG A 9 -9.68 -18.99 4.54
C ARG A 9 -10.55 -17.77 4.30
N LYS A 10 -11.87 -17.90 4.51
CA LYS A 10 -12.95 -16.89 4.39
C LYS A 10 -12.46 -15.52 3.90
N SER A 11 -12.07 -15.45 2.64
CA SER A 11 -11.74 -14.19 1.98
C SER A 11 -13.06 -13.65 1.44
N ASP A 12 -13.32 -12.37 1.67
CA ASP A 12 -14.50 -11.72 1.10
C ASP A 12 -14.36 -11.62 -0.43
N ARG A 13 -15.50 -11.44 -1.11
CA ARG A 13 -15.56 -11.49 -2.57
C ARG A 13 -14.61 -10.49 -3.23
N GLU A 14 -14.50 -9.27 -2.70
CA GLU A 14 -13.67 -8.20 -3.29
C GLU A 14 -12.18 -8.52 -3.17
N THR A 15 -11.77 -9.17 -2.07
CA THR A 15 -10.38 -9.66 -1.92
C THR A 15 -10.07 -10.81 -2.89
N VAL A 16 -11.02 -11.71 -3.15
CA VAL A 16 -10.86 -12.78 -4.16
C VAL A 16 -10.74 -12.19 -5.56
N GLU A 17 -11.64 -11.28 -5.94
CA GLU A 17 -11.62 -10.60 -7.23
C GLU A 17 -10.31 -9.83 -7.45
N ALA A 18 -9.77 -9.18 -6.40
CA ALA A 18 -8.48 -8.52 -6.45
C ALA A 18 -7.32 -9.50 -6.70
N ILE A 19 -7.34 -10.68 -6.07
CA ILE A 19 -6.33 -11.72 -6.29
C ILE A 19 -6.42 -12.24 -7.73
N ASP A 20 -7.61 -12.58 -8.19
CA ASP A 20 -7.82 -13.10 -9.56
C ASP A 20 -7.34 -12.10 -10.61
N PHE A 21 -7.68 -10.81 -10.43
CA PHE A 21 -7.17 -9.75 -11.28
C PHE A 21 -5.63 -9.70 -11.28
N MET A 22 -4.99 -9.78 -10.11
CA MET A 22 -3.53 -9.73 -10.01
C MET A 22 -2.85 -10.94 -10.64
N VAL A 23 -3.45 -12.13 -10.55
CA VAL A 23 -2.98 -13.34 -11.24
C VAL A 23 -3.05 -13.15 -12.75
N GLU A 24 -4.20 -12.69 -13.26
CA GLU A 24 -4.38 -12.42 -14.70
C GLU A 24 -3.36 -11.37 -15.21
N ARG A 25 -3.11 -10.32 -14.44
CA ARG A 25 -2.08 -9.32 -14.78
C ARG A 25 -0.68 -9.91 -14.76
N LEU A 26 -0.36 -10.78 -13.82
CA LEU A 26 0.95 -11.44 -13.75
C LEU A 26 1.23 -12.29 -14.99
N GLU A 27 0.24 -13.03 -15.46
CA GLU A 27 0.34 -13.87 -16.67
C GLU A 27 0.55 -13.04 -17.95
N SER A 28 0.06 -11.79 -17.96
CA SER A 28 0.21 -10.88 -19.11
C SER A 28 1.54 -10.12 -19.16
N LEU A 29 2.36 -10.17 -18.10
CA LEU A 29 3.59 -9.38 -18.02
C LEU A 29 4.77 -10.02 -18.79
N PRO A 30 5.56 -9.21 -19.53
CA PRO A 30 6.78 -9.70 -20.17
C PRO A 30 7.80 -10.24 -19.16
N GLN A 31 8.57 -11.25 -19.58
CA GLN A 31 9.63 -11.84 -18.75
C GLN A 31 10.63 -10.80 -18.22
N THR A 32 10.98 -9.80 -19.03
CA THR A 32 11.92 -8.73 -18.65
C THR A 32 11.41 -7.92 -17.46
N GLU A 33 10.11 -7.59 -17.45
CA GLU A 33 9.43 -6.89 -16.36
C GLU A 33 9.38 -7.76 -15.10
N LEU A 34 9.02 -9.05 -15.25
CA LEU A 34 8.99 -10.00 -14.14
C LEU A 34 10.38 -10.17 -13.50
N ALA A 35 11.41 -10.36 -14.32
CA ALA A 35 12.79 -10.50 -13.87
C ALA A 35 13.29 -9.23 -13.15
N SER A 36 12.97 -8.05 -13.69
CA SER A 36 13.29 -6.76 -13.07
C SER A 36 12.64 -6.62 -11.69
N ARG A 37 11.33 -6.88 -11.59
CA ARG A 37 10.59 -6.81 -10.31
C ARG A 37 11.11 -7.84 -9.30
N LEU A 38 11.38 -9.07 -9.72
CA LEU A 38 11.93 -10.10 -8.85
C LEU A 38 13.32 -9.69 -8.33
N THR A 39 14.16 -9.14 -9.21
CA THR A 39 15.47 -8.60 -8.84
C THR A 39 15.34 -7.51 -7.79
N LEU A 40 14.45 -6.53 -7.99
CA LEU A 40 14.19 -5.46 -7.02
C LEU A 40 13.70 -5.98 -5.66
N ASN A 41 12.85 -7.02 -5.64
CA ASN A 41 12.39 -7.63 -4.40
C ASN A 41 13.47 -8.42 -3.66
N CYS A 42 14.47 -8.96 -4.38
CA CYS A 42 15.56 -9.75 -3.81
C CYS A 42 16.79 -8.93 -3.44
N ILE A 43 16.95 -7.73 -4.00
CA ILE A 43 18.04 -6.82 -3.66
C ILE A 43 17.74 -6.18 -2.30
N ARG A 44 18.73 -6.26 -1.40
CA ARG A 44 18.67 -5.54 -0.12
C ARG A 44 18.87 -4.05 -0.38
N GLY A 45 17.81 -3.27 -0.26
CA GLY A 45 17.86 -1.81 -0.20
C GLY A 45 17.95 -1.34 1.25
N TYR A 46 18.82 -0.37 1.53
CA TYR A 46 18.80 0.35 2.81
C TYR A 46 18.10 1.69 2.61
N VAL A 47 17.17 2.01 3.51
CA VAL A 47 16.46 3.28 3.50
C VAL A 47 16.93 4.10 4.70
N GLU A 48 17.45 5.29 4.43
CA GLU A 48 17.82 6.27 5.46
C GLU A 48 16.58 7.00 5.97
N ALA A 49 15.74 6.30 6.75
CA ALA A 49 14.46 6.83 7.24
C ALA A 49 14.58 8.17 7.98
N HIS A 50 15.72 8.43 8.64
CA HIS A 50 16.02 9.69 9.32
C HIS A 50 15.98 10.91 8.38
N LYS A 51 16.31 10.75 7.09
CA LYS A 51 16.24 11.84 6.10
C LYS A 51 14.81 12.21 5.74
N LEU A 52 13.85 11.33 6.02
CA LEU A 52 12.44 11.51 5.74
C LEU A 52 11.65 11.98 6.97
N ALA A 53 12.32 12.18 8.11
CA ALA A 53 11.66 12.49 9.39
C ALA A 53 10.86 13.80 9.39
N SER A 54 11.22 14.76 8.53
CA SER A 54 10.51 16.04 8.36
C SER A 54 9.36 15.96 7.34
N LEU A 55 9.25 14.87 6.58
CA LEU A 55 8.20 14.71 5.59
C LEU A 55 6.95 14.12 6.24
N PRO A 56 5.76 14.60 5.87
CA PRO A 56 4.53 13.95 6.29
C PRO A 56 4.45 12.57 5.62
N ILE A 57 4.30 11.53 6.43
CA ILE A 57 4.19 10.14 5.97
C ILE A 57 2.85 9.57 6.43
N THR A 58 2.23 8.77 5.59
CA THR A 58 1.03 8.01 5.95
C THR A 58 1.23 6.56 5.54
N ILE A 59 1.10 5.67 6.52
CA ILE A 59 1.19 4.23 6.30
C ILE A 59 -0.24 3.70 6.31
N ILE A 60 -0.67 3.17 5.18
CA ILE A 60 -1.95 2.47 5.05
C ILE A 60 -1.66 0.98 5.23
N ASP A 61 -2.25 0.37 6.24
CA ASP A 61 -1.99 -1.02 6.59
C ASP A 61 -3.29 -1.78 6.86
N VAL A 62 -3.26 -3.10 6.64
CA VAL A 62 -4.41 -3.98 6.84
C VAL A 62 -4.17 -4.87 8.06
N PHE A 63 -5.22 -5.07 8.87
CA PHE A 63 -5.13 -5.89 10.07
C PHE A 63 -5.25 -7.41 9.85
N ASP A 64 -5.59 -7.87 8.65
CA ASP A 64 -5.71 -9.29 8.34
C ASP A 64 -4.35 -9.97 8.06
N GLU A 65 -4.36 -11.29 7.83
CA GLU A 65 -3.17 -12.01 7.41
C GLU A 65 -2.77 -11.54 6.01
N SER A 66 -1.66 -10.82 5.93
CA SER A 66 -1.02 -10.40 4.69
C SER A 66 0.32 -11.11 4.49
N ALA A 67 0.87 -11.01 3.29
CA ALA A 67 2.14 -11.61 2.90
C ALA A 67 3.34 -10.98 3.61
N LEU A 68 3.15 -9.79 4.20
CA LEU A 68 4.19 -9.12 5.00
C LEU A 68 4.21 -9.73 6.41
N SER A 69 5.40 -10.12 6.86
CA SER A 69 5.57 -10.61 8.23
C SER A 69 5.36 -9.49 9.25
N SER A 70 4.89 -9.85 10.44
CA SER A 70 4.76 -8.92 11.57
C SER A 70 6.07 -8.19 11.89
N SER A 71 7.22 -8.87 11.77
CA SER A 71 8.55 -8.28 11.99
C SER A 71 8.86 -7.13 11.03
N VAL A 72 8.51 -7.24 9.74
CA VAL A 72 8.72 -6.18 8.75
C VAL A 72 7.81 -4.99 9.05
N ARG A 73 6.57 -5.25 9.44
CA ARG A 73 5.62 -4.21 9.83
C ARG A 73 6.07 -3.44 11.08
N GLU A 74 6.53 -4.13 12.11
CA GLU A 74 7.05 -3.50 13.32
C GLU A 74 8.27 -2.63 13.03
N GLU A 75 9.18 -3.11 12.19
CA GLU A 75 10.36 -2.33 11.80
C GLU A 75 9.98 -1.08 10.99
N LEU A 76 9.00 -1.19 10.07
CA LEU A 76 8.47 -0.05 9.33
C LEU A 76 7.94 1.03 10.28
N TYR A 77 7.17 0.65 11.30
CA TYR A 77 6.65 1.61 12.28
C TYR A 77 7.75 2.27 13.11
N LYS A 78 8.82 1.54 13.45
CA LYS A 78 9.99 2.11 14.13
C LYS A 78 10.77 3.08 13.25
N CYS A 79 10.88 2.80 11.95
CA CYS A 79 11.52 3.70 11.00
C CYS A 79 10.77 5.03 10.84
N TYR A 80 9.44 5.01 10.98
CA TYR A 80 8.57 6.17 10.76
C TYR A 80 7.65 6.45 11.96
N PRO A 81 8.22 6.86 13.12
CA PRO A 81 7.45 7.00 14.36
C PRO A 81 6.39 8.11 14.32
N ASN A 82 6.57 9.10 13.44
CA ASN A 82 5.66 10.23 13.28
C ASN A 82 4.65 10.02 12.14
N ALA A 83 4.64 8.86 11.48
CA ALA A 83 3.72 8.59 10.38
C ALA A 83 2.27 8.48 10.89
N LYS A 84 1.33 9.00 10.11
CA LYS A 84 -0.10 8.75 10.33
C LYS A 84 -0.39 7.30 9.96
N LEU A 85 -0.98 6.53 10.87
CA LEU A 85 -1.38 5.15 10.61
C LEU A 85 -2.85 5.11 10.19
N ALA A 86 -3.10 4.61 8.99
CA ALA A 86 -4.42 4.40 8.41
C ALA A 86 -4.69 2.90 8.36
N HIS A 87 -5.44 2.40 9.34
CA HIS A 87 -5.70 0.97 9.44
C HIS A 87 -7.01 0.55 8.79
N LEU A 88 -6.93 -0.37 7.85
CA LEU A 88 -8.05 -1.04 7.22
C LEU A 88 -8.37 -2.33 7.99
N LYS A 89 -9.66 -2.58 8.19
CA LYS A 89 -10.11 -3.79 8.93
C LYS A 89 -9.77 -5.09 8.20
N SER A 90 -9.81 -5.05 6.87
CA SER A 90 -9.53 -6.18 5.97
C SER A 90 -9.23 -5.64 4.58
N GLY A 91 -8.66 -6.46 3.70
CA GLY A 91 -8.31 -6.10 2.33
C GLY A 91 -7.26 -7.01 1.70
N GLY A 92 -6.71 -7.95 2.46
CA GLY A 92 -5.70 -8.88 2.02
C GLY A 92 -4.44 -8.19 1.50
N ASN A 93 -3.81 -8.80 0.49
CA ASN A 93 -2.53 -8.34 -0.04
C ASN A 93 -2.61 -7.14 -0.99
N PHE A 94 -3.81 -6.81 -1.46
CA PHE A 94 -4.03 -5.77 -2.46
C PHE A 94 -5.16 -4.83 -2.03
N PRO A 95 -5.03 -4.14 -0.87
CA PRO A 95 -6.08 -3.28 -0.33
C PRO A 95 -6.48 -2.15 -1.27
N TYR A 96 -5.57 -1.71 -2.15
CA TYR A 96 -5.85 -0.69 -3.17
C TYR A 96 -6.81 -1.18 -4.26
N LEU A 97 -6.98 -2.50 -4.42
CA LEU A 97 -7.97 -3.10 -5.31
C LEU A 97 -9.23 -3.50 -4.53
N SER A 98 -9.07 -4.26 -3.44
CA SER A 98 -10.19 -4.82 -2.67
C SER A 98 -10.95 -3.79 -1.84
N ARG A 99 -10.27 -2.75 -1.35
CA ARG A 99 -10.83 -1.65 -0.54
C ARG A 99 -10.46 -0.28 -1.12
N SER A 100 -10.55 -0.16 -2.44
CA SER A 100 -10.18 1.06 -3.18
C SER A 100 -10.82 2.34 -2.61
N GLY A 101 -12.07 2.29 -2.16
CA GLY A 101 -12.76 3.43 -1.53
C GLY A 101 -12.07 3.91 -0.24
N GLU A 102 -11.75 3.00 0.68
CA GLU A 102 -11.07 3.34 1.94
C GLU A 102 -9.63 3.81 1.70
N VAL A 103 -8.90 3.13 0.80
CA VAL A 103 -7.55 3.55 0.40
C VAL A 103 -7.57 4.95 -0.21
N ASN A 104 -8.48 5.22 -1.15
CA ASN A 104 -8.60 6.53 -1.79
C ASN A 104 -8.96 7.63 -0.78
N LEU A 105 -9.80 7.34 0.21
CA LEU A 105 -10.10 8.27 1.29
C LEU A 105 -8.83 8.65 2.06
N HIS A 106 -8.02 7.67 2.47
CA HIS A 106 -6.78 7.93 3.18
C HIS A 106 -5.75 8.70 2.34
N LEU A 107 -5.67 8.41 1.03
CA LEU A 107 -4.85 9.17 0.09
C LEU A 107 -5.32 10.63 0.00
N GLN A 108 -6.63 10.88 -0.13
CA GLN A 108 -7.18 12.23 -0.16
C GLN A 108 -6.90 13.00 1.15
N ILE A 109 -7.07 12.35 2.31
CA ILE A 109 -6.76 12.95 3.61
C ILE A 109 -5.27 13.31 3.70
N HIS A 110 -4.39 12.44 3.22
CA HIS A 110 -2.96 12.73 3.17
C HIS A 110 -2.67 13.92 2.26
N LEU A 111 -3.22 13.95 1.04
CA LEU A 111 -2.95 15.01 0.08
C LEU A 111 -3.52 16.38 0.49
N ARG A 112 -4.65 16.38 1.20
CA ARG A 112 -5.31 17.60 1.69
C ARG A 112 -4.42 18.49 2.54
N GLN A 113 -3.44 17.93 3.25
CA GLN A 113 -2.54 18.74 4.08
C GLN A 113 -1.63 19.67 3.26
N PHE A 114 -1.55 19.46 1.94
CA PHE A 114 -0.80 20.29 1.00
C PHE A 114 -1.69 21.25 0.22
N ASP A 115 -3.01 21.24 0.42
CA ASP A 115 -3.91 22.22 -0.21
C ASP A 115 -3.43 23.65 0.13
N GLU A 116 -3.55 24.56 -0.83
CA GLU A 116 -3.09 25.96 -0.70
C GLU A 116 -1.57 26.13 -0.50
N THR A 117 -0.78 25.06 -0.69
CA THR A 117 0.69 25.11 -0.70
C THR A 117 1.26 24.92 -2.11
N PRO A 118 2.55 25.24 -2.35
CA PRO A 118 3.22 24.93 -3.62
C PRO A 118 3.29 23.43 -3.95
N PHE A 119 2.98 22.55 -3.00
CA PHE A 119 3.01 21.09 -3.15
C PHE A 119 1.61 20.50 -3.34
N ALA A 120 0.59 21.34 -3.57
CA ALA A 120 -0.77 20.89 -3.81
C ALA A 120 -0.83 19.93 -5.00
N ALA A 121 -1.57 18.82 -4.85
CA ALA A 121 -1.76 17.83 -5.91
C ALA A 121 -2.81 18.27 -6.96
N SER A 122 -3.54 19.36 -6.70
CA SER A 122 -4.57 19.89 -7.58
C SER A 122 -4.73 21.40 -7.38
N ASP A 123 -5.16 22.11 -8.44
CA ASP A 123 -5.53 23.54 -8.37
C ASP A 123 -6.84 23.76 -7.61
N ARG A 124 -7.66 22.72 -7.44
CA ARG A 124 -8.93 22.78 -6.71
C ARG A 124 -8.80 22.04 -5.38
N PRO A 125 -9.46 22.53 -4.31
CA PRO A 125 -9.50 21.81 -3.03
C PRO A 125 -10.09 20.41 -3.24
N LEU A 126 -9.44 19.39 -2.67
CA LEU A 126 -9.84 17.98 -2.87
C LEU A 126 -11.21 17.63 -2.25
N ILE A 127 -11.73 18.48 -1.35
CA ILE A 127 -13.07 18.35 -0.77
C ILE A 127 -13.70 19.74 -0.70
N ASN A 128 -14.94 19.90 -1.19
CA ASN A 128 -15.72 21.13 -1.01
C ASN A 128 -15.88 21.41 0.48
N ARG A 129 -15.37 22.56 0.95
CA ARG A 129 -15.68 23.06 2.28
C ARG A 129 -17.17 23.44 2.27
N SER A 130 -18.00 22.63 2.94
CA SER A 130 -19.41 22.93 3.23
C SER A 130 -19.54 24.14 4.13
#